data_AF-A0A966NYF6-F1
#
_entry.id   AF-A0A966NYF6-F1
#
_cell.length_a   1.000
_cell.length_b   1.000
_cell.length_c   1.000
_cell.angle_alpha   90.00
_cell.angle_beta   90.00
_cell.angle_gamma   90.00
#
_symmetry.space_group_name_H-M   'P 1'
#
loop_
_entity.id
_entity.type
_entity.pdbx_description
1 polymer ?
#
loop_
_entity_poly.entity_id
_entity_poly.type
_entity_poly.pdbx_seq_one_letter_code
_entity_poly.pdbx_strand_id
1 'polypeptide(L)'
;DEDVVVGSRFATADGLEAFKSLTDMIPRPGHRAVGEERAWGKRLARRFGVERYYDDQSFVVKSHGHSGFLDHESLKPGKVAADIAAQFKTVNVAKGGALIVHGWTMAESLAKLGKLVKK
;
A
#
# COMPACT_ATOMS: atom_id res chain seq x y z
N ASP A 1 0.59 14.98 -19.11
CA ASP A 1 0.30 14.70 -17.71
C ASP A 1 1.22 13.61 -17.21
N GLU A 2 1.84 13.86 -16.06
CA GLU A 2 2.79 12.95 -15.42
C GLU A 2 2.03 11.97 -14.50
N ASP A 3 2.39 10.69 -14.58
CA ASP A 3 1.92 9.69 -13.62
C ASP A 3 2.59 9.94 -12.26
N VAL A 4 1.79 9.92 -11.20
CA VAL A 4 2.26 10.08 -9.83
C VAL A 4 2.15 8.78 -9.06
N VAL A 5 3.17 8.50 -8.25
CA VAL A 5 3.17 7.34 -7.34
C VAL A 5 2.48 7.70 -6.04
N VAL A 6 1.47 6.92 -5.69
CA VAL A 6 0.73 6.99 -4.43
C VAL A 6 1.05 5.73 -3.65
N GLY A 7 1.45 5.87 -2.37
CA GLY A 7 1.87 4.72 -1.56
C GLY A 7 1.62 4.93 -0.07
N SER A 8 1.34 3.83 0.64
CA SER A 8 1.09 3.81 2.08
C SER A 8 1.51 2.47 2.71
N ARG A 9 1.39 2.38 4.03
CA ARG A 9 1.56 1.18 4.85
C ARG A 9 0.20 0.71 5.34
N PHE A 10 -0.05 -0.59 5.25
CA PHE A 10 -1.31 -1.22 5.61
C PHE A 10 -1.08 -2.37 6.59
N ALA A 11 -1.86 -2.41 7.67
CA ALA A 11 -1.84 -3.53 8.63
C ALA A 11 -2.76 -4.67 8.17
N THR A 12 -3.83 -4.34 7.44
CA THR A 12 -4.87 -5.29 7.00
C THR A 12 -5.24 -5.05 5.54
N ALA A 13 -5.85 -6.06 4.91
CA ALA A 13 -6.21 -6.02 3.51
C ALA A 13 -7.38 -5.06 3.20
N ASP A 14 -8.22 -4.76 4.18
CA ASP A 14 -9.33 -3.81 4.04
C ASP A 14 -8.82 -2.42 3.66
N GLY A 15 -7.64 -2.03 4.16
CA GLY A 15 -7.01 -0.75 3.84
C GLY A 15 -6.73 -0.54 2.35
N LEU A 16 -6.59 -1.62 1.56
CA LEU A 16 -6.41 -1.53 0.11
C LEU A 16 -7.65 -1.01 -0.63
N GLU A 17 -8.82 -0.99 0.01
CA GLU A 17 -10.00 -0.35 -0.57
C GLU A 17 -9.74 1.15 -0.85
N ALA A 18 -8.91 1.80 -0.03
CA ALA A 18 -8.49 3.19 -0.26
C ALA A 18 -7.68 3.35 -1.56
N PHE A 19 -7.10 2.28 -2.10
CA PHE A 19 -6.20 2.28 -3.26
C PHE A 19 -6.87 1.73 -4.54
N LYS A 20 -8.18 1.43 -4.51
CA LYS A 20 -8.91 0.83 -5.65
C LYS A 20 -8.92 1.66 -6.93
N SER A 21 -8.64 2.96 -6.85
CA SER A 21 -8.58 3.87 -8.00
C SER A 21 -7.18 3.98 -8.61
N LEU A 22 -6.18 3.33 -8.03
CA LEU A 22 -4.81 3.31 -8.55
C LEU A 22 -4.66 2.20 -9.58
N THR A 23 -3.80 2.43 -10.56
CA THR A 23 -3.38 1.41 -11.53
C THR A 23 -2.10 0.72 -11.07
N ASP A 24 -1.89 -0.50 -11.60
CA ASP A 24 -0.67 -1.29 -11.45
C ASP A 24 -0.17 -1.55 -10.02
N MET A 25 -1.05 -1.55 -9.03
CA MET A 25 -0.71 -1.70 -7.61
C MET A 25 0.37 -2.76 -7.33
N ILE A 26 1.33 -2.42 -6.47
CA ILE A 26 2.46 -3.26 -6.06
C ILE A 26 2.51 -3.33 -4.54
N PRO A 27 2.60 -4.54 -3.96
CA PRO A 27 2.52 -5.85 -4.63
C PRO A 27 1.09 -6.15 -5.15
N ARG A 28 0.98 -6.94 -6.24
CA ARG A 28 -0.30 -7.51 -6.72
C ARG A 28 -0.20 -9.02 -6.98
N PRO A 29 -1.31 -9.77 -6.84
CA PRO A 29 -1.32 -11.21 -7.09
C PRO A 29 -0.83 -11.55 -8.50
N GLY A 30 -0.06 -12.64 -8.64
CA GLY A 30 0.43 -13.12 -9.93
C GLY A 30 1.52 -12.27 -10.58
N HIS A 31 1.96 -11.17 -9.97
CA HIS A 31 3.01 -10.30 -10.49
C HIS A 31 4.27 -10.34 -9.63
N ARG A 32 5.42 -10.52 -10.28
CA ARG A 32 6.72 -10.40 -9.63
C ARG A 32 7.28 -9.01 -9.86
N ALA A 33 7.44 -8.25 -8.78
CA ALA A 33 7.86 -6.86 -8.88
C ALA A 33 9.23 -6.70 -9.56
N VAL A 34 9.34 -5.76 -10.49
CA VAL A 34 10.57 -5.43 -11.22
C VAL A 34 11.45 -4.44 -10.44
N GLY A 35 12.63 -4.10 -10.97
CA GLY A 35 13.62 -3.26 -10.30
C GLY A 35 13.09 -1.88 -9.89
N GLU A 36 12.34 -1.21 -10.78
CA GLU A 36 11.75 0.10 -10.51
C GLU A 36 10.67 0.04 -9.40
N GLU A 37 9.78 -0.95 -9.47
CA GLU A 37 8.72 -1.15 -8.49
C GLU A 37 9.29 -1.42 -7.09
N ARG A 38 10.39 -2.17 -7.00
CA ARG A 38 11.14 -2.39 -5.76
C ARG A 38 11.84 -1.13 -5.28
N ALA A 39 12.37 -0.31 -6.20
CA ALA A 39 13.00 0.96 -5.87
C ALA A 39 11.98 1.93 -5.24
N TRP A 40 10.75 1.99 -5.76
CA TRP A 40 9.66 2.74 -5.13
C TRP A 40 9.31 2.22 -3.74
N GLY A 41 9.21 0.90 -3.55
CA GLY A 41 9.01 0.30 -2.23
C GLY A 41 10.10 0.70 -1.22
N LYS A 42 11.37 0.69 -1.63
CA LYS A 42 12.49 1.16 -0.79
C LYS A 42 12.42 2.66 -0.48
N ARG A 43 12.05 3.50 -1.46
CA ARG A 43 11.86 4.94 -1.26
C ARG A 43 10.78 5.22 -0.21
N LEU A 44 9.65 4.50 -0.29
CA LEU A 44 8.57 4.59 0.70
C LEU A 44 9.02 4.09 2.07
N ALA A 45 9.68 2.93 2.16
CA ALA A 45 10.20 2.41 3.41
C ALA A 45 11.11 3.42 4.14
N ARG A 46 11.99 4.10 3.39
CA ARG A 46 12.85 5.17 3.92
C ARG A 46 12.04 6.39 4.37
N ARG A 47 11.03 6.79 3.59
CA ARG A 47 10.13 7.91 3.96
C ARG A 47 9.35 7.63 5.25
N PHE A 48 9.09 6.37 5.51
CA PHE A 48 8.39 5.87 6.69
C PHE A 48 9.32 5.55 7.88
N GLY A 49 10.65 5.59 7.68
CA GLY A 49 11.62 5.25 8.72
C GLY A 49 11.63 3.78 9.12
N VAL A 50 11.27 2.88 8.20
CA VAL A 50 11.14 1.42 8.44
C VAL A 50 12.06 0.58 7.57
N GLU A 51 13.00 1.20 6.86
CA GLU A 51 13.90 0.54 5.91
C GLU A 51 14.68 -0.62 6.53
N ARG A 52 15.01 -0.53 7.83
CA ARG A 52 15.72 -1.59 8.57
C ARG A 52 14.89 -2.87 8.71
N TYR A 53 13.57 -2.77 8.68
CA TYR A 53 12.64 -3.88 8.89
C TYR A 53 11.93 -4.31 7.61
N TYR A 54 12.23 -3.66 6.48
CA TYR A 54 11.55 -3.83 5.20
C TYR A 54 12.24 -4.87 4.31
N ASP A 55 11.45 -5.74 3.68
CA ASP A 55 11.88 -6.70 2.67
C ASP A 55 11.37 -6.28 1.29
N ASP A 56 12.29 -6.07 0.33
CA ASP A 56 11.98 -5.58 -1.01
C ASP A 56 11.41 -6.64 -1.96
N GLN A 57 11.44 -7.92 -1.60
CA GLN A 57 10.81 -8.99 -2.38
C GLN A 57 9.34 -9.14 -2.02
N SER A 58 9.02 -9.07 -0.73
CA SER A 58 7.66 -9.27 -0.21
C SER A 58 6.91 -7.96 0.05
N PHE A 59 7.61 -6.82 0.06
CA PHE A 59 7.09 -5.51 0.45
C PHE A 59 6.62 -5.43 1.91
N VAL A 60 7.03 -6.40 2.74
CA VAL A 60 6.62 -6.49 4.15
C VAL A 60 7.63 -5.77 5.04
N VAL A 61 7.10 -4.95 5.93
CA VAL A 61 7.78 -4.42 7.10
C VAL A 61 7.53 -5.40 8.26
N LYS A 62 8.58 -6.02 8.78
CA LYS A 62 8.47 -7.09 9.80
C LYS A 62 8.04 -6.58 11.18
N SER A 63 8.37 -5.32 11.51
CA SER A 63 8.02 -4.67 12.78
C SER A 63 8.13 -3.15 12.69
N HIS A 64 7.54 -2.43 13.64
CA HIS A 64 7.57 -0.96 13.73
C HIS A 64 6.94 -0.22 12.53
N GLY A 65 6.13 -0.91 11.73
CA GLY A 65 5.40 -0.38 10.58
C GLY A 65 4.13 0.42 10.91
N HIS A 66 3.59 0.27 12.13
CA HIS A 66 2.32 0.89 12.57
C HIS A 66 2.43 2.35 13.03
N SER A 67 3.48 3.09 12.67
CA SER A 67 3.57 4.53 12.93
C SER A 67 3.03 5.31 11.73
N GLY A 68 1.83 5.90 11.81
CA GLY A 68 1.25 6.64 10.66
C GLY A 68 0.90 5.72 9.49
N PHE A 69 0.14 4.66 9.78
CA PHE A 69 -0.41 3.72 8.81
C PHE A 69 -1.86 4.09 8.47
N LEU A 70 -2.34 3.60 7.33
CA LEU A 70 -3.73 3.76 6.95
C LEU A 70 -4.54 2.64 7.59
N ASP A 71 -5.39 3.02 8.54
CA ASP A 71 -6.36 2.16 9.18
C ASP A 71 -7.73 2.44 8.57
N HIS A 72 -8.15 1.59 7.63
CA HIS A 72 -9.44 1.70 6.96
C HIS A 72 -10.13 0.36 7.06
N GLU A 73 -11.30 0.38 7.69
CA GLU A 73 -12.19 -0.76 7.78
C GLU A 73 -13.24 -0.66 6.68
N SER A 74 -13.41 -1.74 5.92
CA SER A 74 -14.40 -1.76 4.86
C SER A 74 -15.82 -1.80 5.44
N LEU A 75 -16.71 -0.95 4.91
CA LEU A 75 -18.14 -0.97 5.24
C LEU A 75 -18.83 -2.29 4.86
N LYS A 76 -18.17 -3.15 4.07
CA LYS A 76 -18.65 -4.48 3.69
C LYS A 76 -17.58 -5.53 4.01
N PRO A 77 -17.49 -5.98 5.27
CA PRO A 77 -16.51 -6.97 5.70
C PRO A 77 -16.58 -8.23 4.83
N GLY A 78 -15.43 -8.77 4.42
CA GLY A 78 -15.35 -10.03 3.66
C GLY A 78 -15.47 -9.92 2.13
N LYS A 79 -15.49 -8.70 1.56
CA LYS A 79 -15.41 -8.51 0.10
C LYS A 79 -14.00 -8.40 -0.46
N VAL A 80 -12.97 -8.42 0.39
CA VAL A 80 -11.58 -8.44 -0.08
C VAL A 80 -11.32 -9.76 -0.79
N ALA A 81 -10.83 -9.68 -2.03
CA ALA A 81 -10.51 -10.86 -2.81
C ALA A 81 -9.44 -11.72 -2.09
N ALA A 82 -9.60 -13.04 -2.12
CA ALA A 82 -8.79 -13.95 -1.30
C ALA A 82 -7.29 -13.90 -1.62
N ASP A 83 -6.96 -13.57 -2.87
CA ASP A 83 -5.60 -13.37 -3.37
C ASP A 83 -4.96 -12.07 -2.84
N ILE A 84 -5.74 -11.00 -2.70
CA ILE A 84 -5.33 -9.75 -2.03
C ILE A 84 -5.11 -10.03 -0.54
N ALA A 85 -6.05 -10.69 0.12
CA ALA A 85 -5.91 -11.07 1.53
C ALA A 85 -4.67 -11.96 1.77
N ALA A 86 -4.31 -12.81 0.79
CA ALA A 86 -3.14 -13.66 0.88
C ALA A 86 -1.82 -12.88 0.96
N GLN A 87 -1.75 -11.65 0.45
CA GLN A 87 -0.56 -10.79 0.55
C GLN A 87 -0.23 -10.38 1.99
N PHE A 88 -1.23 -10.40 2.89
CA PHE A 88 -1.08 -10.02 4.28
C PHE A 88 -0.71 -11.19 5.20
N LYS A 89 -0.62 -12.43 4.69
CA LYS A 89 -0.33 -13.63 5.52
C LYS A 89 0.99 -13.55 6.29
N THR A 90 1.97 -12.83 5.75
CA THR A 90 3.30 -12.66 6.35
C THR A 90 3.41 -11.40 7.22
N VAL A 91 2.34 -10.59 7.29
CA VAL A 91 2.27 -9.37 8.10
C VAL A 91 1.95 -9.74 9.55
N ASN A 92 2.89 -9.51 10.45
CA ASN A 92 2.69 -9.74 11.88
C ASN A 92 2.19 -8.46 12.57
N VAL A 93 0.88 -8.26 12.57
CA VAL A 93 0.20 -7.10 13.16
C VAL A 93 0.58 -6.90 14.64
N ALA A 94 0.72 -7.99 15.42
CA ALA A 94 1.08 -7.92 16.84
C ALA A 94 2.51 -7.37 17.09
N LYS A 95 3.42 -7.54 16.12
CA LYS A 95 4.78 -6.94 16.15
C LYS A 95 4.84 -5.58 15.45
N GLY A 96 3.69 -5.03 15.07
CA GLY A 96 3.59 -3.80 14.28
C GLY A 96 4.03 -3.99 12.83
N GLY A 97 3.87 -5.18 12.25
CA GLY A 97 4.21 -5.44 10.85
C GLY A 97 3.20 -4.79 9.89
N ALA A 98 3.66 -4.34 8.74
CA ALA A 98 2.79 -3.73 7.72
C ALA A 98 3.21 -4.15 6.31
N LEU A 99 2.29 -4.09 5.35
CA LEU A 99 2.58 -4.19 3.94
C LEU A 99 2.72 -2.78 3.35
N ILE A 100 3.85 -2.49 2.69
CA ILE A 100 3.98 -1.25 1.91
C ILE A 100 3.38 -1.53 0.54
N VAL A 101 2.39 -0.72 0.17
CA VAL A 101 1.71 -0.83 -1.11
C VAL A 101 1.79 0.50 -1.82
N HIS A 102 2.05 0.46 -3.13
CA HIS A 102 2.05 1.64 -3.98
C HIS A 102 1.39 1.36 -5.32
N GLY A 103 0.99 2.41 -6.03
CA GLY A 103 0.42 2.34 -7.36
C GLY A 103 0.49 3.69 -8.05
N TRP A 104 -0.01 3.75 -9.27
CA TRP A 104 0.05 4.94 -10.12
C TRP A 104 -1.33 5.54 -10.31
N THR A 105 -1.34 6.83 -10.58
CA THR A 105 -2.52 7.54 -11.07
C THR A 105 -2.07 8.79 -11.80
N MET A 106 -2.89 9.28 -12.73
CA MET A 106 -2.65 10.58 -13.35
C MET A 106 -2.76 11.68 -12.29
N ALA A 107 -1.86 12.68 -12.35
CA ALA A 107 -1.90 13.83 -11.43
C ALA A 107 -3.29 14.52 -11.39
N GLU A 108 -3.97 14.62 -12.54
CA GLU A 108 -5.33 15.19 -12.62
C GLU A 108 -6.37 14.35 -11.85
N SER A 109 -6.27 13.02 -11.95
CA SER A 109 -7.16 12.08 -11.27
C SER A 109 -6.96 12.14 -9.76
N LEU A 110 -5.71 12.23 -9.30
CA LEU A 110 -5.40 12.45 -7.88
C LEU A 110 -5.95 13.79 -7.39
N ALA A 111 -5.78 14.86 -8.17
CA ALA A 111 -6.28 16.19 -7.81
C ALA A 111 -7.81 16.21 -7.65
N LYS A 112 -8.56 15.42 -8.42
CA LYS A 112 -10.01 15.29 -8.27
C LYS A 112 -10.42 14.68 -6.91
N LEU A 113 -9.64 13.75 -6.37
CA LEU A 113 -9.91 13.14 -5.05
C LEU A 113 -9.72 14.14 -3.90
N GLY A 114 -8.79 15.09 -4.03
CA GLY A 114 -8.49 16.11 -3.02
C GLY A 114 -9.37 17.36 -3.09
N LYS A 115 -10.23 17.50 -4.11
CA LYS A 115 -11.16 18.63 -4.20
C LYS A 115 -12.26 18.44 -3.15
N LEU A 116 -12.16 19.18 -2.05
CA LEU A 116 -13.29 19.45 -1.17
C LEU A 116 -14.43 19.99 -2.05
N VAL A 117 -15.48 19.20 -2.21
CA VAL A 117 -16.76 19.71 -2.70
C VAL A 117 -17.18 20.74 -1.65
N LYS A 118 -17.02 22.03 -1.98
CA LYS A 118 -17.63 23.10 -1.18
C LYS A 118 -19.12 22.82 -1.21
N LYS A 119 -19.64 22.40 -0.06
CA LYS A 119 -21.07 22.20 0.18
C LYS A 119 -21.77 23.55 0.20
#